data_AF-A0A519XTF2-F1
#
_entry.id   AF-A0A519XTF2-F1
#
_cell.length_a   1.000
_cell.length_b   1.000
_cell.length_c   1.000
_cell.angle_alpha   90.00
_cell.angle_beta   90.00
_cell.angle_gamma   90.00
#
_symmetry.space_group_name_H-M   'P 1'
#
loop_
_entity.id
_entity.type
_entity.pdbx_description
1 polymer ?
#
loop_
_entity_poly.entity_id
_entity_poly.type
_entity_poly.pdbx_seq_one_letter_code
_entity_poly.pdbx_strand_id
1 'polypeptide(L)'
;MYIRFVNYLDKINQYRKSKLSNRNFLIILAVIVGILAGLAAAVLKSLTHHIEEFLQSDWHWKYKYYLYFIFPMIGIFLTVLYIKYFIRRSKFETGLTPLLYSISKKSSRVETHNIYSQIISAAITVGFGGSTGLEAPIVTSGSAIGSNLGRVLGLSYREITMLVACGAAAGIAGAFNSPVAGIVFAIEILLPEFTIPAFIPLLLSAATAAVVARLFYTQQLFFLVTEGWRVDALFYYVILAVLIGLFSIYFTKANYAVKGFFYKIKHPYSRVVIGGLMLGALVFLFPTLYGEGYITIKSLLRGDYLALINNSIFSEYNTFPALVILFTVVTIFMKSIATLVTLGAGGNGGTFAPSLIMGGLIGFIFAYVVNLTGIAQLNV
;
A
#
# COMPACT_ATOMS: atom_id res chain seq x y z
N MET A 1 31.20 -25.95 -0.22
CA MET A 1 31.02 -24.52 0.12
C MET A 1 29.93 -24.31 1.17
N TYR A 2 28.74 -24.91 1.00
CA TYR A 2 27.60 -24.77 1.92
C TYR A 2 27.88 -25.24 3.37
N ILE A 3 28.50 -26.41 3.55
CA ILE A 3 28.80 -26.96 4.89
C ILE A 3 29.76 -26.06 5.69
N ARG A 4 30.77 -25.46 5.03
CA ARG A 4 31.69 -24.53 5.70
C ARG A 4 30.97 -23.25 6.14
N PHE A 5 30.02 -22.76 5.36
CA PHE A 5 29.23 -21.57 5.70
C PHE A 5 28.30 -21.83 6.88
N VAL A 6 27.59 -22.96 6.89
CA VAL A 6 26.72 -23.35 8.01
C VAL A 6 27.54 -23.53 9.29
N ASN A 7 28.67 -24.25 9.24
CA ASN A 7 29.53 -24.43 10.41
C ASN A 7 30.12 -23.12 10.94
N TYR A 8 30.36 -22.14 10.06
CA TYR A 8 30.82 -20.82 10.46
C TYR A 8 29.71 -20.01 11.15
N LEU A 9 28.50 -20.02 10.60
CA LEU A 9 27.33 -19.42 11.23
C LEU A 9 27.03 -20.05 12.58
N ASP A 10 27.12 -21.37 12.70
CA ASP A 10 26.90 -22.07 13.97
C ASP A 10 27.93 -21.68 15.02
N LYS A 11 29.21 -21.57 14.65
CA LYS A 11 30.26 -21.06 15.56
C LYS A 11 29.96 -19.64 16.04
N ILE A 12 29.56 -18.75 15.14
CA ILE A 12 29.16 -17.37 15.51
C ILE A 12 27.95 -17.41 16.44
N ASN A 13 26.96 -18.26 16.15
CA ASN A 13 25.73 -18.33 16.93
C ASN A 13 25.97 -18.90 18.34
N GLN A 14 26.87 -19.89 18.46
CA GLN A 14 27.32 -20.42 19.75
C GLN A 14 28.11 -19.38 20.55
N TYR A 15 29.05 -18.66 19.91
CA TYR A 15 29.77 -17.57 20.55
C TYR A 15 28.83 -16.46 21.02
N ARG A 16 27.88 -16.05 20.18
CA ARG A 16 26.83 -15.09 20.53
C ARG A 16 26.03 -15.52 21.75
N LYS A 17 25.58 -16.79 21.82
CA LYS A 17 24.80 -17.30 22.96
C LYS A 17 25.56 -17.20 24.29
N SER A 18 26.89 -17.19 24.27
CA SER A 18 27.71 -16.96 25.46
C SER A 18 27.75 -15.51 25.94
N LYS A 19 27.42 -14.54 25.07
CA LYS A 19 27.53 -13.09 25.35
C LYS A 19 26.18 -12.35 25.40
N LEU A 20 25.16 -12.85 24.70
CA LEU A 20 23.88 -12.17 24.52
C LEU A 20 22.71 -13.14 24.71
N SER A 21 21.72 -12.71 25.50
CA SER A 21 20.44 -13.42 25.60
C SER A 21 19.72 -13.42 24.24
N ASN A 22 18.92 -14.44 23.97
CA ASN A 22 18.12 -14.49 22.73
C ASN A 22 17.17 -13.29 22.62
N ARG A 23 16.62 -12.80 23.74
CA ARG A 23 15.76 -11.62 23.76
C ARG A 23 16.49 -10.36 23.28
N ASN A 24 17.68 -10.08 23.81
CA ASN A 24 18.46 -8.90 23.42
C ASN A 24 18.93 -9.02 21.97
N PHE A 25 19.27 -10.23 21.53
CA PHE A 25 19.64 -10.46 20.13
C PHE A 25 18.49 -10.17 19.16
N LEU A 26 17.27 -10.61 19.47
CA LEU A 26 16.10 -10.34 18.63
C LEU A 26 15.80 -8.84 18.56
N ILE A 27 16.03 -8.09 19.63
CA ILE A 27 15.92 -6.63 19.62
C ILE A 27 16.92 -6.01 18.63
N ILE A 28 18.19 -6.42 18.66
CA ILE A 28 19.20 -5.95 17.72
C ILE A 28 18.80 -6.28 16.28
N LEU A 29 18.34 -7.50 16.03
CA LEU A 29 17.87 -7.90 14.70
C LEU A 29 16.64 -7.10 14.26
N ALA A 30 15.72 -6.79 15.16
CA ALA A 30 14.54 -5.99 14.85
C ALA A 30 14.93 -4.56 14.43
N VAL A 31 15.95 -3.96 15.06
CA VAL A 31 16.52 -2.67 14.64
C VAL A 31 17.15 -2.79 13.25
N ILE A 32 17.95 -3.83 12.98
CA ILE A 32 18.54 -4.06 11.65
C ILE A 32 17.46 -4.22 10.58
N VAL A 33 16.42 -5.02 10.85
CA VAL A 33 15.26 -5.18 9.98
C VAL A 33 14.56 -3.84 9.77
N GLY A 34 14.44 -3.02 10.82
CA GLY A 34 13.86 -1.68 10.76
C GLY A 34 14.64 -0.76 9.82
N ILE A 35 15.97 -0.75 9.90
CA ILE A 35 16.83 0.02 8.99
C ILE A 35 16.62 -0.42 7.54
N LEU A 36 16.75 -1.73 7.28
CA LEU A 36 16.67 -2.26 5.92
C LEU A 36 15.27 -2.10 5.31
N ALA A 37 14.22 -2.33 6.08
CA ALA A 37 12.84 -2.14 5.63
C ALA A 37 12.48 -0.65 5.48
N GLY A 38 13.03 0.24 6.32
CA GLY A 38 12.91 1.69 6.16
C GLY A 38 13.59 2.20 4.88
N LEU A 39 14.77 1.67 4.54
CA LEU A 39 15.44 1.95 3.26
C LEU A 39 14.62 1.42 2.08
N ALA A 40 14.11 0.18 2.16
CA ALA A 40 13.23 -0.38 1.15
C ALA A 40 11.97 0.48 0.94
N ALA A 41 11.40 0.99 2.02
CA ALA A 41 10.25 1.89 1.99
C ALA A 41 10.56 3.21 1.27
N ALA A 42 11.68 3.85 1.65
CA ALA A 42 12.15 5.08 1.03
C ALA A 42 12.43 4.90 -0.47
N VAL A 43 13.09 3.81 -0.85
CA VAL A 43 13.37 3.48 -2.26
C VAL A 43 12.08 3.29 -3.04
N LEU A 44 11.10 2.55 -2.51
CA LEU A 44 9.81 2.33 -3.18
C LEU A 44 9.07 3.65 -3.42
N LYS A 45 8.93 4.48 -2.38
CA LYS A 45 8.28 5.79 -2.48
C LYS A 45 9.02 6.72 -3.45
N SER A 46 10.35 6.79 -3.33
CA SER A 46 11.18 7.63 -4.20
C SER A 46 11.05 7.21 -5.65
N LEU A 47 11.21 5.92 -5.98
CA LEU A 47 11.08 5.42 -7.35
C LEU A 47 9.69 5.69 -7.93
N THR A 48 8.63 5.44 -7.16
CA THR A 48 7.26 5.68 -7.62
C THR A 48 7.04 7.15 -7.93
N HIS A 49 7.48 8.03 -7.02
CA HIS A 49 7.34 9.48 -7.18
C HIS A 49 8.15 10.02 -8.35
N HIS A 50 9.40 9.58 -8.55
CA HIS A 50 10.21 10.00 -9.70
C HIS A 50 9.59 9.55 -11.03
N ILE A 51 9.02 8.34 -11.10
CA ILE A 51 8.30 7.89 -12.30
C ILE A 51 7.06 8.76 -12.52
N GLU A 52 6.30 9.03 -11.46
CA GLU A 52 5.10 9.86 -11.53
C GLU A 52 5.44 11.29 -11.99
N GLU A 53 6.43 11.95 -11.38
CA GLU A 53 6.89 13.28 -11.76
C GLU A 53 7.46 13.31 -13.17
N PHE A 54 8.25 12.31 -13.56
CA PHE A 54 8.78 12.22 -14.92
C PHE A 54 7.65 12.15 -15.96
N LEU A 55 6.60 11.36 -15.69
CA LEU A 55 5.44 11.22 -16.58
C LEU A 55 4.48 12.42 -16.51
N GLN A 56 4.50 13.20 -15.43
CA GLN A 56 3.58 14.31 -15.19
C GLN A 56 4.19 15.72 -15.37
N SER A 57 5.53 15.88 -15.48
CA SER A 57 6.21 17.18 -15.53
C SER A 57 5.99 17.99 -16.83
N ASP A 58 6.39 19.28 -16.78
CA ASP A 58 6.03 20.46 -17.59
C ASP A 58 6.38 20.45 -19.10
N TRP A 59 6.18 19.34 -19.79
CA TRP A 59 6.11 19.41 -21.24
C TRP A 59 4.78 20.14 -21.60
N HIS A 60 4.85 21.15 -22.47
CA HIS A 60 3.66 21.85 -23.01
C HIS A 60 2.83 20.93 -23.92
N TRP A 61 1.75 20.31 -23.44
CA TRP A 61 0.88 19.58 -24.35
C TRP A 61 -0.55 19.44 -23.81
N LYS A 62 -1.45 20.07 -24.57
CA LYS A 62 -2.89 19.80 -24.68
C LYS A 62 -3.23 18.29 -24.82
N TYR A 63 -2.23 17.45 -25.08
CA TYR A 63 -2.34 15.99 -25.25
C TYR A 63 -2.12 15.17 -23.96
N LYS A 64 -1.83 15.80 -22.81
CA LYS A 64 -1.57 15.12 -21.51
C LYS A 64 -2.70 14.18 -21.08
N TYR A 65 -3.94 14.59 -21.34
CA TYR A 65 -5.12 13.78 -21.07
C TYR A 65 -5.11 12.44 -21.82
N TYR A 66 -4.69 12.43 -23.09
CA TYR A 66 -4.68 11.20 -23.89
C TYR A 66 -3.59 10.22 -23.47
N LEU A 67 -2.47 10.68 -22.91
CA LEU A 67 -1.43 9.75 -22.44
C LEU A 67 -1.77 9.07 -21.11
N TYR A 68 -2.63 9.67 -20.27
CA TYR A 68 -3.17 8.99 -19.08
C TYR A 68 -3.94 7.71 -19.42
N PHE A 69 -4.48 7.61 -20.64
CA PHE A 69 -5.11 6.39 -21.13
C PHE A 69 -4.10 5.26 -21.34
N ILE A 70 -2.88 5.57 -21.78
CA ILE A 70 -1.89 4.56 -22.21
C ILE A 70 -0.93 4.18 -21.08
N PHE A 71 -0.56 5.12 -20.21
CA PHE A 71 0.45 4.88 -19.17
C PHE A 71 0.15 3.67 -18.27
N PRO A 72 -1.07 3.48 -17.75
CA PRO A 72 -1.34 2.32 -16.88
C PRO A 72 -1.14 0.98 -17.60
N MET A 73 -1.47 0.91 -18.91
CA MET A 73 -1.21 -0.28 -19.72
C MET A 73 0.30 -0.54 -19.86
N ILE A 74 1.11 0.49 -20.10
CA ILE A 74 2.57 0.38 -20.16
C ILE A 74 3.13 -0.12 -18.81
N GLY A 75 2.69 0.47 -17.71
CA GLY A 75 3.12 0.08 -16.36
C GLY A 75 2.83 -1.39 -16.04
N ILE A 76 1.60 -1.84 -16.32
CA ILE A 76 1.21 -3.24 -16.12
C ILE A 76 2.01 -4.15 -17.06
N PHE A 77 2.19 -3.77 -18.33
CA PHE A 77 2.97 -4.55 -19.29
C PHE A 77 4.43 -4.72 -18.84
N LEU A 78 5.11 -3.63 -18.46
CA LEU A 78 6.48 -3.65 -17.96
C LEU A 78 6.60 -4.47 -16.68
N THR A 79 5.60 -4.40 -15.79
CA THR A 79 5.54 -5.22 -14.58
C THR A 79 5.47 -6.71 -14.92
N VAL A 80 4.60 -7.11 -15.85
CA VAL A 80 4.47 -8.50 -16.29
C VAL A 80 5.75 -8.99 -16.99
N LEU A 81 6.40 -8.14 -17.81
CA LEU A 81 7.68 -8.48 -18.42
C LEU A 81 8.79 -8.65 -17.38
N TYR A 82 8.88 -7.74 -16.41
CA TYR A 82 9.85 -7.82 -15.32
C TYR A 82 9.70 -9.13 -14.54
N ILE A 83 8.48 -9.47 -14.12
CA ILE A 83 8.20 -10.71 -13.40
C ILE A 83 8.55 -11.92 -14.26
N LYS A 84 8.11 -11.95 -15.53
CA LYS A 84 8.34 -13.06 -16.45
C LYS A 84 9.83 -13.30 -16.71
N TYR A 85 10.63 -12.25 -16.85
CA TYR A 85 12.03 -12.40 -17.24
C TYR A 85 13.03 -12.45 -16.07
N PHE A 86 12.76 -11.80 -14.94
CA PHE A 86 13.69 -11.73 -13.81
C PHE A 86 13.31 -12.67 -12.66
N ILE A 87 12.02 -13.00 -12.49
CA ILE A 87 11.51 -13.86 -11.41
C ILE A 87 11.15 -15.26 -11.95
N ARG A 88 11.84 -15.70 -13.03
CA ARG A 88 11.55 -16.94 -13.79
C ARG A 88 11.44 -18.22 -12.95
N ARG A 89 12.16 -18.29 -11.82
CA ARG A 89 12.34 -19.52 -11.02
C ARG A 89 11.48 -19.59 -9.77
N SER A 90 10.74 -18.53 -9.45
CA SER A 90 9.96 -18.43 -8.21
C SER A 90 8.56 -17.94 -8.50
N LYS A 91 7.59 -18.39 -7.70
CA LYS A 91 6.20 -17.94 -7.83
C LYS A 91 6.11 -16.50 -7.31
N PHE A 92 5.84 -15.55 -8.20
CA PHE A 92 5.50 -14.19 -7.81
C PHE A 92 4.02 -14.11 -7.45
N GLU A 93 3.71 -13.62 -6.27
CA GLU A 93 2.35 -13.45 -5.77
C GLU A 93 2.20 -12.03 -5.23
N THR A 94 1.02 -11.45 -5.40
CA THR A 94 0.70 -10.06 -5.03
C THR A 94 -0.29 -10.01 -3.87
N GLY A 95 -0.35 -8.86 -3.19
CA GLY A 95 -1.19 -8.68 -2.00
C GLY A 95 -0.63 -9.36 -0.74
N LEU A 96 -1.43 -9.32 0.34
CA LEU A 96 -1.02 -9.83 1.66
C LEU A 96 -1.34 -11.32 1.88
N THR A 97 -2.28 -11.89 1.12
CA THR A 97 -2.69 -13.30 1.27
C THR A 97 -1.52 -14.29 1.18
N PRO A 98 -0.55 -14.16 0.25
CA PRO A 98 0.61 -15.06 0.18
C PRO A 98 1.52 -14.97 1.42
N LEU A 99 1.63 -13.77 2.01
CA LEU A 99 2.38 -13.55 3.24
C LEU A 99 1.70 -14.23 4.43
N LEU A 100 0.38 -14.04 4.59
CA LEU A 100 -0.43 -14.72 5.62
C LEU A 100 -0.36 -16.24 5.48
N TYR A 101 -0.42 -16.74 4.24
CA TYR A 101 -0.23 -18.15 3.95
C TYR A 101 1.16 -18.64 4.35
N SER A 102 2.20 -17.83 4.13
CA SER A 102 3.57 -18.20 4.50
C SER A 102 3.78 -18.25 6.02
N ILE A 103 3.17 -17.32 6.77
CA ILE A 103 3.19 -17.31 8.24
C ILE A 103 2.50 -18.56 8.80
N SER A 104 1.34 -18.91 8.25
CA SER A 104 0.51 -20.02 8.75
C SER A 104 0.94 -21.41 8.25
N LYS A 105 1.46 -21.54 7.03
CA LYS A 105 1.73 -22.84 6.37
C LYS A 105 3.16 -23.08 5.92
N LYS A 106 4.01 -22.05 5.84
CA LYS A 106 5.41 -22.19 5.39
C LYS A 106 6.43 -21.82 6.46
N SER A 107 6.07 -21.90 7.74
CA SER A 107 6.96 -21.53 8.85
C SER A 107 7.56 -20.12 8.69
N SER A 108 6.75 -19.17 8.24
CA SER A 108 7.15 -17.77 8.00
C SER A 108 8.31 -17.60 7.00
N ARG A 109 8.51 -18.59 6.11
CA ARG A 109 9.51 -18.51 5.04
C ARG A 109 8.94 -17.75 3.86
N VAL A 110 9.51 -16.56 3.62
CA VAL A 110 9.19 -15.69 2.48
C VAL A 110 10.35 -15.77 1.48
N GLU A 111 10.01 -15.84 0.19
CA GLU A 111 11.00 -15.92 -0.89
C GLU A 111 11.91 -14.69 -0.92
N THR A 112 13.22 -14.90 -1.14
CA THR A 112 14.23 -13.84 -1.11
C THR A 112 14.00 -12.76 -2.16
N HIS A 113 13.48 -13.14 -3.33
CA HIS A 113 13.23 -12.19 -4.41
C HIS A 113 12.20 -11.13 -4.00
N ASN A 114 11.29 -11.42 -3.05
CA ASN A 114 10.27 -10.46 -2.61
C ASN A 114 10.88 -9.20 -1.97
N ILE A 115 12.14 -9.24 -1.52
CA ILE A 115 12.83 -8.05 -1.01
C ILE A 115 12.89 -6.95 -2.07
N TYR A 116 13.32 -7.27 -3.29
CA TYR A 116 13.50 -6.28 -4.36
C TYR A 116 12.39 -6.31 -5.41
N SER A 117 11.85 -7.49 -5.71
CA SER A 117 10.86 -7.65 -6.78
C SER A 117 9.55 -6.95 -6.47
N GLN A 118 9.12 -6.92 -5.21
CA GLN A 118 7.93 -6.18 -4.77
C GLN A 118 8.11 -4.68 -4.96
N ILE A 119 9.28 -4.15 -4.61
CA ILE A 119 9.62 -2.73 -4.76
C ILE A 119 9.58 -2.32 -6.24
N ILE A 120 10.34 -3.01 -7.08
CA ILE A 120 10.48 -2.64 -8.51
C ILE A 120 9.14 -2.76 -9.24
N SER A 121 8.44 -3.89 -9.08
CA SER A 121 7.17 -4.10 -9.77
C SER A 121 6.07 -3.15 -9.31
N ALA A 122 6.00 -2.82 -8.01
CA ALA A 122 5.01 -1.87 -7.50
C ALA A 122 5.33 -0.44 -7.94
N ALA A 123 6.61 -0.03 -7.93
CA ALA A 123 7.02 1.28 -8.43
C ALA A 123 6.65 1.46 -9.90
N ILE A 124 6.86 0.45 -10.74
CA ILE A 124 6.47 0.48 -12.15
C ILE A 124 4.94 0.48 -12.29
N THR A 125 4.22 -0.36 -11.55
CA THR A 125 2.74 -0.42 -11.65
C THR A 125 2.12 0.92 -11.24
N VAL A 126 2.42 1.41 -10.03
CA VAL A 126 1.81 2.61 -9.47
C VAL A 126 2.35 3.88 -10.11
N GLY A 127 3.66 3.95 -10.38
CA GLY A 127 4.29 5.13 -10.98
C GLY A 127 3.78 5.43 -12.39
N PHE A 128 3.39 4.41 -13.16
CA PHE A 128 2.75 4.58 -14.46
C PHE A 128 1.21 4.78 -14.37
N GLY A 129 0.65 4.93 -13.18
CA GLY A 129 -0.78 5.22 -12.98
C GLY A 129 -1.64 4.01 -12.67
N GLY A 130 -1.05 2.85 -12.35
CA GLY A 130 -1.77 1.71 -11.81
C GLY A 130 -2.51 2.09 -10.53
N SER A 131 -3.84 1.92 -10.51
CA SER A 131 -4.69 2.40 -9.42
C SER A 131 -4.62 1.48 -8.20
N THR A 132 -3.53 1.49 -7.44
CA THR A 132 -3.33 0.56 -6.32
C THR A 132 -2.42 1.18 -5.25
N GLY A 133 -2.37 0.56 -4.08
CA GLY A 133 -1.54 1.01 -2.96
C GLY A 133 -0.17 0.34 -2.92
N LEU A 134 0.81 1.03 -2.34
CA LEU A 134 2.18 0.51 -2.16
C LEU A 134 2.34 -0.33 -0.88
N GLU A 135 1.31 -0.43 -0.04
CA GLU A 135 1.41 -1.01 1.30
C GLU A 135 1.62 -2.52 1.28
N ALA A 136 0.93 -3.25 0.42
CA ALA A 136 1.15 -4.69 0.32
C ALA A 136 2.58 -5.03 -0.16
N PRO A 137 3.11 -4.37 -1.21
CA PRO A 137 4.51 -4.51 -1.62
C PRO A 137 5.52 -4.18 -0.51
N ILE A 138 5.34 -3.07 0.22
CA ILE A 138 6.28 -2.64 1.27
C ILE A 138 6.26 -3.59 2.47
N VAL A 139 5.08 -4.05 2.87
CA VAL A 139 4.90 -5.05 3.93
C VAL A 139 5.54 -6.37 3.53
N THR A 140 5.35 -6.80 2.28
CA THR A 140 5.89 -8.07 1.77
C THR A 140 7.42 -8.00 1.64
N SER A 141 7.97 -6.88 1.16
CA SER A 141 9.41 -6.65 1.09
C SER A 141 10.04 -6.61 2.48
N GLY A 142 9.49 -5.82 3.40
CA GLY A 142 9.95 -5.77 4.80
C GLY A 142 9.88 -7.13 5.50
N SER A 143 8.76 -7.83 5.33
CA SER A 143 8.60 -9.21 5.82
C SER A 143 9.61 -10.17 5.22
N ALA A 144 9.94 -10.04 3.93
CA ALA A 144 10.95 -10.85 3.27
C ALA A 144 12.35 -10.58 3.83
N ILE A 145 12.68 -9.32 4.17
CA ILE A 145 13.93 -8.95 4.83
C ILE A 145 14.02 -9.66 6.19
N GLY A 146 12.99 -9.53 7.03
CA GLY A 146 12.95 -10.17 8.35
C GLY A 146 13.00 -11.70 8.29
N SER A 147 12.22 -12.30 7.37
CA SER A 147 12.21 -13.75 7.15
C SER A 147 13.58 -14.28 6.75
N ASN A 148 14.23 -13.66 5.76
CA ASN A 148 15.48 -14.16 5.22
C ASN A 148 16.65 -13.91 6.17
N LEU A 149 16.67 -12.78 6.89
CA LEU A 149 17.66 -12.54 7.95
C LEU A 149 17.56 -13.61 9.03
N GLY A 150 16.35 -13.92 9.50
CA GLY A 150 16.14 -14.97 10.50
C GLY A 150 16.52 -16.37 10.00
N ARG A 151 16.23 -16.68 8.73
CA ARG A 151 16.61 -17.95 8.09
C ARG A 151 18.12 -18.12 7.97
N VAL A 152 18.83 -17.08 7.53
CA VAL A 152 20.30 -17.10 7.42
C VAL A 152 20.95 -17.32 8.79
N LEU A 153 20.36 -16.77 9.85
CA LEU A 153 20.85 -16.91 11.22
C LEU A 153 20.37 -18.20 11.93
N GLY A 154 19.64 -19.08 11.25
CA GLY A 154 19.17 -20.35 11.79
C GLY A 154 18.17 -20.19 12.95
N LEU A 155 17.35 -19.13 12.94
CA LEU A 155 16.40 -18.85 14.00
C LEU A 155 15.19 -19.81 13.96
N SER A 156 14.53 -19.95 15.11
CA SER A 156 13.30 -20.74 15.23
C SER A 156 12.13 -20.09 14.49
N TYR A 157 11.08 -20.87 14.22
CA TYR A 157 9.85 -20.37 13.60
C TYR A 157 9.26 -19.13 14.31
N ARG A 158 9.20 -19.15 15.64
CA ARG A 158 8.66 -18.04 16.44
C ARG A 158 9.50 -16.77 16.26
N GLU A 159 10.81 -16.91 16.25
CA GLU A 159 11.76 -15.81 16.05
C GLU A 159 11.70 -15.25 14.63
N ILE A 160 11.62 -16.10 13.60
CA ILE A 160 11.44 -15.68 12.20
C ILE A 160 10.11 -14.95 12.05
N THR A 161 9.03 -15.45 12.66
CA THR A 161 7.70 -14.81 12.60
C THR A 161 7.72 -13.44 13.26
N MET A 162 8.42 -13.28 14.39
CA MET A 162 8.64 -11.98 15.01
C MET A 162 9.37 -11.03 14.07
N LEU A 163 10.45 -11.46 13.40
CA LEU A 163 11.19 -10.62 12.45
C LEU A 163 10.38 -10.29 11.19
N VAL A 164 9.53 -11.20 10.72
CA VAL A 164 8.55 -10.95 9.65
C VAL A 164 7.59 -9.82 10.05
N ALA A 165 7.02 -9.90 11.26
CA ALA A 165 6.14 -8.85 11.78
C ALA A 165 6.88 -7.52 11.99
N CYS A 166 8.12 -7.55 12.49
CA CYS A 166 8.99 -6.36 12.60
C CYS A 166 9.21 -5.73 11.22
N GLY A 167 9.52 -6.52 10.20
CA GLY A 167 9.71 -6.05 8.84
C GLY A 167 8.45 -5.44 8.23
N ALA A 168 7.29 -6.03 8.46
CA ALA A 168 6.01 -5.47 8.05
C ALA A 168 5.69 -4.15 8.76
N ALA A 169 5.85 -4.11 10.09
CA ALA A 169 5.64 -2.91 10.90
C ALA A 169 6.57 -1.78 10.44
N ALA A 170 7.84 -2.10 10.22
CA ALA A 170 8.85 -1.20 9.68
C ALA A 170 8.50 -0.69 8.27
N GLY A 171 8.02 -1.56 7.38
CA GLY A 171 7.57 -1.15 6.04
C GLY A 171 6.43 -0.13 6.08
N ILE A 172 5.40 -0.37 6.88
CA ILE A 172 4.28 0.59 7.07
C ILE A 172 4.78 1.86 7.76
N ALA A 173 5.55 1.73 8.84
CA ALA A 173 6.07 2.88 9.57
C ALA A 173 6.94 3.79 8.69
N GLY A 174 7.80 3.20 7.85
CA GLY A 174 8.63 3.93 6.89
C GLY A 174 7.82 4.55 5.75
N ALA A 175 6.79 3.87 5.25
CA ALA A 175 5.94 4.38 4.16
C ALA A 175 5.08 5.59 4.57
N PHE A 176 4.56 5.57 5.79
CA PHE A 176 3.59 6.55 6.29
C PHE A 176 4.18 7.52 7.32
N ASN A 177 5.45 7.36 7.69
CA ASN A 177 6.06 8.05 8.82
C ASN A 177 5.22 7.91 10.12
N SER A 178 4.66 6.72 10.34
CA SER A 178 3.75 6.42 11.45
C SER A 178 4.10 5.09 12.13
N PRO A 179 5.01 5.10 13.13
CA PRO A 179 5.41 3.89 13.85
C PRO A 179 4.24 3.15 14.51
N VAL A 180 3.33 3.89 15.14
CA VAL A 180 2.18 3.31 15.86
C VAL A 180 1.26 2.56 14.89
N ALA A 181 0.96 3.14 13.73
CA ALA A 181 0.15 2.47 12.71
C ALA A 181 0.80 1.18 12.21
N GLY A 182 2.12 1.18 12.00
CA GLY A 182 2.86 -0.01 11.60
C GLY A 182 2.81 -1.14 12.63
N ILE A 183 2.92 -0.80 13.92
CA ILE A 183 2.84 -1.78 15.02
C ILE A 183 1.45 -2.39 15.09
N VAL A 184 0.40 -1.56 15.12
CA VAL A 184 -0.99 -2.01 15.19
C VAL A 184 -1.34 -2.88 13.98
N PHE A 185 -0.92 -2.46 12.78
CA PHE A 185 -1.09 -3.24 11.55
C PHE A 185 -0.45 -4.63 11.66
N ALA A 186 0.79 -4.72 12.13
CA ALA A 186 1.48 -6.00 12.24
C ALA A 186 0.86 -6.92 13.29
N ILE A 187 0.40 -6.37 14.42
CA ILE A 187 -0.27 -7.13 15.48
C ILE A 187 -1.59 -7.68 14.97
N GLU A 188 -2.44 -6.84 14.36
CA GLU A 188 -3.80 -7.21 14.00
C GLU A 188 -3.84 -8.15 12.78
N ILE A 189 -2.96 -7.95 11.80
CA ILE A 189 -3.07 -8.63 10.51
C ILE A 189 -2.12 -9.83 10.41
N LEU A 190 -0.90 -9.74 10.97
CA LEU A 190 0.16 -10.72 10.68
C LEU A 190 0.44 -11.67 11.83
N LEU A 191 0.38 -11.20 13.08
CA LEU A 191 0.71 -12.02 14.24
C LEU A 191 -0.47 -12.89 14.64
N PRO A 192 -0.32 -14.23 14.66
CA PRO A 192 -1.38 -15.11 15.17
C PRO A 192 -1.66 -14.89 16.65
N GLU A 193 -0.61 -14.56 17.41
CA GLU A 193 -0.66 -14.32 18.86
C GLU A 193 0.24 -13.12 19.20
N PHE A 194 -0.28 -12.20 20.01
CA PHE A 194 0.49 -11.08 20.54
C PHE A 194 0.94 -11.36 21.98
N THR A 195 2.22 -11.13 22.25
CA THR A 195 2.79 -11.24 23.59
C THR A 195 3.54 -9.95 23.95
N ILE A 196 3.51 -9.55 25.21
CA ILE A 196 4.20 -8.32 25.70
C ILE A 196 5.68 -8.29 25.27
N PRO A 197 6.45 -9.40 25.31
CA PRO A 197 7.84 -9.40 24.83
C PRO A 197 8.02 -9.09 23.34
N ALA A 198 7.00 -9.32 22.50
CA ALA A 198 7.05 -8.99 21.07
C ALA A 198 6.87 -7.49 20.79
N PHE A 199 6.34 -6.73 21.75
CA PHE A 199 6.07 -5.30 21.58
C PHE A 199 7.34 -4.47 21.42
N ILE A 200 8.38 -4.72 22.24
CA ILE A 200 9.63 -3.94 22.20
C ILE A 200 10.36 -4.08 20.84
N PRO A 201 10.59 -5.30 20.31
CA PRO A 201 11.15 -5.47 18.97
C PRO A 201 10.34 -4.77 17.87
N LEU A 202 9.01 -4.91 17.88
CA LEU A 202 8.13 -4.24 16.91
C LEU A 202 8.27 -2.73 16.97
N LEU A 203 8.22 -2.16 18.19
CA LEU A 203 8.35 -0.73 18.43
C LEU A 203 9.68 -0.19 17.92
N LEU A 204 10.79 -0.85 18.28
CA LEU A 204 12.12 -0.41 17.86
C LEU A 204 12.32 -0.54 16.35
N SER A 205 11.81 -1.61 15.73
CA SER A 205 11.86 -1.79 14.29
C SER A 205 11.08 -0.70 13.55
N ALA A 206 9.84 -0.45 13.96
CA ALA A 206 8.96 0.56 13.37
C ALA A 206 9.50 1.99 13.56
N ALA A 207 9.95 2.32 14.78
CA ALA A 207 10.53 3.64 15.07
C ALA A 207 11.81 3.87 14.25
N THR A 208 12.70 2.88 14.19
CA THR A 208 13.93 2.97 13.39
C THR A 208 13.62 3.16 11.92
N ALA A 209 12.66 2.41 11.38
CA ALA A 209 12.27 2.52 9.98
C ALA A 209 11.70 3.90 9.63
N ALA A 210 10.88 4.48 10.52
CA ALA A 210 10.36 5.84 10.33
C ALA A 210 11.48 6.89 10.33
N VAL A 211 12.44 6.78 11.26
CA VAL A 211 13.62 7.67 11.30
C VAL A 211 14.43 7.54 10.01
N VAL A 212 14.74 6.31 9.59
CA VAL A 212 15.52 6.05 8.38
C VAL A 212 14.80 6.56 7.13
N ALA A 213 13.50 6.29 6.98
CA ALA A 213 12.72 6.76 5.85
C ALA A 213 12.69 8.30 5.78
N ARG A 214 12.60 8.97 6.94
CA ARG A 214 12.57 10.44 7.04
C ARG A 214 13.86 11.12 6.57
N LEU A 215 15.00 10.41 6.58
CA LEU A 215 16.25 10.93 6.02
C LEU A 215 16.20 11.09 4.49
N PHE A 216 15.35 10.30 3.81
CA PHE A 216 15.21 10.32 2.36
C PHE A 216 13.92 10.99 1.89
N TYR A 217 12.85 10.89 2.68
CA TYR A 217 11.55 11.45 2.37
C TYR A 217 10.96 12.13 3.60
N THR A 218 10.99 13.46 3.60
CA THR A 218 10.65 14.30 4.77
C THR A 218 9.17 14.64 4.88
N GLN A 219 8.38 14.40 3.82
CA GLN A 219 6.98 14.81 3.79
C GLN A 219 6.10 13.84 4.57
N GLN A 220 5.34 14.38 5.52
CA GLN A 220 4.29 13.63 6.20
C GLN A 220 3.05 13.54 5.30
N LEU A 221 2.50 12.32 5.15
CA LEU A 221 1.36 12.10 4.23
C LEU A 221 0.09 12.83 4.68
N PHE A 222 -0.19 12.86 5.99
CA PHE A 222 -1.40 13.44 6.55
C PHE A 222 -1.05 14.37 7.71
N PHE A 223 -1.71 15.53 7.76
CA PHE A 223 -1.65 16.45 8.89
C PHE A 223 -2.99 16.40 9.63
N LEU A 224 -2.93 16.59 10.94
CA LEU A 224 -4.12 16.58 11.78
C LEU A 224 -4.86 17.92 11.63
N VAL A 225 -6.11 17.88 11.18
CA VAL A 225 -7.02 19.03 11.14
C VAL A 225 -8.17 18.74 12.12
N THR A 226 -7.95 18.99 13.41
CA THR A 226 -9.05 18.94 14.38
C THR A 226 -8.98 20.09 15.37
N GLU A 227 -10.13 20.59 15.78
CA GLU A 227 -10.30 21.61 16.82
C GLU A 227 -10.75 21.00 18.17
N GLY A 228 -10.67 19.67 18.31
CA GLY A 228 -11.14 18.92 19.48
C GLY A 228 -12.29 17.95 19.18
N TRP A 229 -12.61 17.09 20.16
CA TRP A 229 -13.69 16.10 20.03
C TRP A 229 -15.00 16.65 20.61
N ARG A 230 -16.11 16.46 19.88
CA ARG A 230 -17.47 16.86 20.29
C ARG A 230 -18.37 15.64 20.42
N VAL A 231 -19.09 15.54 21.53
CA VAL A 231 -20.06 14.45 21.78
C VAL A 231 -21.17 14.44 20.73
N ASP A 232 -21.65 15.61 20.31
CA ASP A 232 -22.70 15.75 19.29
C ASP A 232 -22.33 15.12 17.94
N ALA A 233 -21.02 15.02 17.64
CA ALA A 233 -20.53 14.40 16.41
C ALA A 233 -20.71 12.87 16.41
N LEU A 234 -20.98 12.25 17.57
CA LEU A 234 -21.12 10.79 17.70
C LEU A 234 -22.21 10.23 16.79
N PHE A 235 -23.35 10.93 16.70
CA PHE A 235 -24.46 10.53 15.82
C PHE A 235 -24.02 10.42 14.36
N TYR A 236 -23.26 11.39 13.88
CA TYR A 236 -22.73 11.43 12.52
C TYR A 236 -21.69 10.33 12.27
N TYR A 237 -20.84 10.01 13.25
CA TYR A 237 -19.91 8.89 13.16
C TYR A 237 -20.62 7.53 13.05
N VAL A 238 -21.75 7.34 13.76
CA VAL A 238 -22.54 6.10 13.65
C VAL A 238 -23.14 5.94 12.25
N ILE A 239 -23.71 7.02 11.68
CA ILE A 239 -24.23 6.98 10.30
C ILE A 239 -23.10 6.67 9.32
N LEU A 240 -21.95 7.33 9.45
CA LEU A 240 -20.79 7.08 8.61
C LEU A 240 -20.30 5.63 8.70
N ALA A 241 -20.29 5.05 9.90
CA ALA A 241 -19.91 3.66 10.12
C ALA A 241 -20.86 2.68 9.39
N VAL A 242 -22.17 2.94 9.41
CA VAL A 242 -23.16 2.14 8.66
C VAL A 242 -22.92 2.26 7.15
N LEU A 243 -22.68 3.47 6.63
CA LEU A 243 -22.41 3.69 5.21
C LEU A 243 -21.13 2.97 4.75
N ILE A 244 -20.04 3.07 5.51
CA ILE A 244 -18.78 2.36 5.24
C ILE A 244 -18.99 0.84 5.32
N GLY A 245 -19.75 0.38 6.31
CA GLY A 245 -20.13 -1.03 6.46
C GLY A 245 -20.86 -1.57 5.23
N LEU A 246 -21.87 -0.86 4.73
CA LEU A 246 -22.58 -1.22 3.49
C LEU A 246 -21.66 -1.18 2.27
N PHE A 247 -20.78 -0.17 2.17
CA PHE A 247 -19.81 -0.08 1.08
C PHE A 247 -18.82 -1.26 1.05
N SER A 248 -18.43 -1.78 2.22
CA SER A 248 -17.55 -2.95 2.31
C SER A 248 -18.16 -4.21 1.66
N ILE A 249 -19.49 -4.36 1.71
CA ILE A 249 -20.22 -5.46 1.05
C ILE A 249 -20.10 -5.30 -0.48
N TYR A 250 -20.28 -4.08 -0.99
CA TYR A 250 -20.07 -3.78 -2.40
C TYR A 250 -18.63 -4.12 -2.82
N PHE A 251 -17.63 -3.63 -2.10
CA PHE A 251 -16.22 -3.86 -2.42
C PHE A 251 -15.88 -5.35 -2.47
N THR A 252 -16.42 -6.13 -1.51
CA THR A 252 -16.25 -7.58 -1.46
C THR A 252 -16.86 -8.26 -2.69
N LYS A 253 -18.10 -7.92 -3.05
CA LYS A 253 -18.77 -8.47 -4.25
C LYS A 253 -18.03 -8.09 -5.55
N ALA A 254 -17.60 -6.85 -5.67
CA ALA A 254 -16.80 -6.37 -6.80
C ALA A 254 -15.48 -7.13 -6.93
N ASN A 255 -14.79 -7.39 -5.82
CA ASN A 255 -13.55 -8.17 -5.78
C ASN A 255 -13.76 -9.58 -6.35
N TYR A 256 -14.82 -10.28 -5.91
CA TYR A 256 -15.15 -11.60 -6.45
C TYR A 256 -15.50 -11.56 -7.94
N ALA A 257 -16.31 -10.59 -8.37
CA ALA A 257 -16.71 -10.45 -9.77
C ALA A 257 -15.51 -10.17 -10.70
N VAL A 258 -14.67 -9.20 -10.34
CA VAL A 258 -13.49 -8.83 -11.14
C VAL A 258 -12.45 -9.95 -11.15
N LYS A 259 -12.17 -10.58 -10.01
CA LYS A 259 -11.30 -11.77 -9.97
C LYS A 259 -11.85 -12.89 -10.84
N GLY A 260 -13.14 -13.17 -10.78
CA GLY A 260 -13.81 -14.17 -11.61
C GLY A 260 -13.70 -13.86 -13.11
N PHE A 261 -13.81 -12.58 -13.49
CA PHE A 261 -13.61 -12.13 -14.87
C PHE A 261 -12.18 -12.37 -15.35
N PHE A 262 -11.17 -11.89 -14.61
CA PHE A 262 -9.76 -12.07 -14.99
C PHE A 262 -9.29 -13.53 -14.91
N TYR A 263 -9.89 -14.35 -14.05
CA TYR A 263 -9.59 -15.80 -13.97
C TYR A 263 -9.91 -16.54 -15.28
N LYS A 264 -10.95 -16.10 -16.01
CA LYS A 264 -11.32 -16.69 -17.31
C LYS A 264 -10.29 -16.39 -18.42
N ILE A 265 -9.47 -15.34 -18.25
CA ILE A 265 -8.48 -14.90 -19.24
C ILE A 265 -7.14 -15.58 -18.95
N LYS A 266 -6.88 -16.71 -19.64
CA LYS A 266 -5.68 -17.53 -19.39
C LYS A 266 -4.37 -16.84 -19.79
N HIS A 267 -4.35 -16.18 -20.94
CA HIS A 267 -3.11 -15.63 -21.51
C HIS A 267 -2.70 -14.32 -20.80
N PRO A 268 -1.47 -14.21 -20.26
CA PRO A 268 -1.06 -13.08 -19.43
C PRO A 268 -1.07 -11.75 -20.21
N TYR A 269 -0.62 -11.73 -21.46
CA TYR A 269 -0.64 -10.51 -22.27
C TYR A 269 -2.05 -10.03 -22.61
N SER A 270 -3.01 -10.95 -22.74
CA SER A 270 -4.41 -10.58 -22.95
C SER A 270 -5.00 -9.92 -21.71
N ARG A 271 -4.61 -10.37 -20.51
CA ARG A 271 -4.96 -9.70 -19.24
C ARG A 271 -4.40 -8.28 -19.17
N VAL A 272 -3.15 -8.09 -19.62
CA VAL A 272 -2.52 -6.76 -19.69
C VAL A 272 -3.28 -5.84 -20.64
N VAL A 273 -3.59 -6.28 -21.86
CA VAL A 273 -4.29 -5.42 -22.84
C VAL A 273 -5.70 -5.08 -22.36
N ILE A 274 -6.49 -6.08 -21.95
CA ILE A 274 -7.87 -5.86 -21.50
C ILE A 274 -7.89 -4.99 -20.25
N GLY A 275 -7.11 -5.34 -19.23
CA GLY A 275 -7.07 -4.59 -17.98
C GLY A 275 -6.44 -3.20 -18.14
N GLY A 276 -5.41 -3.07 -18.97
CA GLY A 276 -4.77 -1.79 -19.29
C GLY A 276 -5.70 -0.83 -20.02
N LEU A 277 -6.49 -1.31 -20.99
CA LEU A 277 -7.50 -0.50 -21.68
C LEU A 277 -8.65 -0.11 -20.74
N MET A 278 -9.14 -1.05 -19.93
CA MET A 278 -10.19 -0.76 -18.93
C MET A 278 -9.71 0.29 -17.93
N LEU A 279 -8.52 0.11 -17.37
CA LEU A 279 -7.93 1.04 -16.41
C LEU A 279 -7.61 2.40 -17.04
N GLY A 280 -7.04 2.40 -18.25
CA GLY A 280 -6.77 3.60 -19.02
C GLY A 280 -8.02 4.42 -19.28
N ALA A 281 -9.13 3.77 -19.68
CA ALA A 281 -10.42 4.43 -19.85
C ALA A 281 -10.94 5.04 -18.53
N LEU A 282 -10.84 4.30 -17.43
CA LEU A 282 -11.27 4.78 -16.12
C LEU A 282 -10.45 5.98 -15.64
N VAL A 283 -9.11 5.92 -15.77
CA VAL A 283 -8.22 7.02 -15.38
C VAL A 283 -8.38 8.23 -16.30
N PHE A 284 -8.65 8.02 -17.59
CA PHE A 284 -8.96 9.12 -18.52
C PHE A 284 -10.23 9.87 -18.11
N LEU A 285 -11.30 9.15 -17.73
CA LEU A 285 -12.56 9.75 -17.28
C LEU A 285 -12.45 10.34 -15.86
N PHE A 286 -11.70 9.66 -14.98
CA PHE A 286 -11.52 10.02 -13.58
C PHE A 286 -10.02 10.03 -13.23
N PRO A 287 -9.31 11.14 -13.48
CA PRO A 287 -7.87 11.25 -13.23
C PRO A 287 -7.47 11.02 -11.77
N THR A 288 -8.38 11.25 -10.82
CA THR A 288 -8.22 10.95 -9.39
C THR A 288 -7.98 9.45 -9.10
N LEU A 289 -8.26 8.58 -10.06
CA LEU A 289 -7.98 7.15 -9.96
C LEU A 289 -6.50 6.83 -10.18
N TYR A 290 -5.70 7.74 -10.75
CA TYR A 290 -4.28 7.54 -11.01
C TYR A 290 -3.49 7.23 -9.74
N GLY A 291 -2.67 6.18 -9.79
CA GLY A 291 -1.76 5.80 -8.71
C GLY A 291 -2.47 5.48 -7.39
N GLU A 292 -1.79 5.82 -6.27
CA GLU A 292 -2.31 5.60 -4.92
C GLU A 292 -3.60 6.43 -4.72
N GLY A 293 -3.54 7.74 -5.00
CA GLY A 293 -4.62 8.72 -4.82
C GLY A 293 -4.54 9.55 -3.53
N TYR A 294 -3.39 9.52 -2.83
CA TYR A 294 -3.15 10.33 -1.63
C TYR A 294 -3.13 11.85 -1.89
N ILE A 295 -2.78 12.26 -3.11
CA ILE A 295 -2.81 13.68 -3.51
C ILE A 295 -4.23 14.24 -3.34
N THR A 296 -5.24 13.47 -3.77
CA THR A 296 -6.66 13.84 -3.64
C THR A 296 -7.07 14.05 -2.19
N ILE A 297 -6.72 13.11 -1.29
CA ILE A 297 -7.05 13.24 0.14
C ILE A 297 -6.32 14.43 0.77
N LYS A 298 -5.06 14.68 0.39
CA LYS A 298 -4.32 15.86 0.88
C LYS A 298 -4.98 17.17 0.45
N SER A 299 -5.50 17.26 -0.77
CA SER A 299 -6.24 18.45 -1.23
C SER A 299 -7.55 18.62 -0.47
N LEU A 300 -8.29 17.54 -0.24
CA LEU A 300 -9.55 17.58 0.52
C LEU A 300 -9.32 18.03 1.96
N LEU A 301 -8.30 17.48 2.64
CA LEU A 301 -7.95 17.91 4.01
C LEU A 301 -7.47 19.37 4.09
N ARG A 302 -7.14 20.02 2.96
CA ARG A 302 -6.83 21.46 2.89
C ARG A 302 -8.06 22.32 2.57
N GLY A 303 -9.24 21.70 2.41
CA GLY A 303 -10.47 22.37 1.96
C GLY A 303 -10.56 22.60 0.46
N ASP A 304 -9.57 22.14 -0.33
CA ASP A 304 -9.60 22.26 -1.80
C ASP A 304 -10.32 21.06 -2.42
N TYR A 305 -11.64 21.08 -2.34
CA TYR A 305 -12.51 20.06 -2.95
C TYR A 305 -12.59 20.15 -4.47
N LEU A 306 -12.24 21.29 -5.06
CA LEU A 306 -12.22 21.48 -6.51
C LEU A 306 -11.12 20.62 -7.16
N ALA A 307 -10.04 20.33 -6.43
CA ALA A 307 -8.98 19.42 -6.85
C ALA A 307 -9.46 18.02 -7.28
N LEU A 308 -10.64 17.55 -6.81
CA LEU A 308 -11.24 16.28 -7.25
C LEU A 308 -11.57 16.27 -8.74
N ILE A 309 -12.06 17.39 -9.26
CA ILE A 309 -12.57 17.50 -10.64
C ILE A 309 -11.54 18.18 -11.54
N ASN A 310 -10.59 18.91 -10.95
CA ASN A 310 -9.49 19.53 -11.67
C ASN A 310 -8.74 18.48 -12.50
N ASN A 311 -8.38 18.85 -13.73
CA ASN A 311 -7.79 17.96 -14.74
C ASN A 311 -8.72 16.85 -15.28
N SER A 312 -10.03 16.91 -15.04
CA SER A 312 -11.00 16.07 -15.74
C SER A 312 -11.72 16.84 -16.86
N ILE A 313 -12.36 16.10 -17.77
CA ILE A 313 -13.26 16.68 -18.78
C ILE A 313 -14.47 17.41 -18.17
N PHE A 314 -14.72 17.22 -16.87
CA PHE A 314 -15.79 17.87 -16.13
C PHE A 314 -15.35 19.13 -15.37
N SER A 315 -14.09 19.55 -15.53
CA SER A 315 -13.51 20.70 -14.81
C SER A 315 -14.26 22.01 -15.02
N GLU A 316 -14.84 22.24 -16.19
CA GLU A 316 -15.66 23.44 -16.49
C GLU A 316 -16.96 23.54 -15.67
N TYR A 317 -17.39 22.43 -15.06
CA TYR A 317 -18.65 22.34 -14.31
C TYR A 317 -18.45 22.25 -12.79
N ASN A 318 -17.23 22.52 -12.31
CA ASN A 318 -16.87 22.42 -10.89
C ASN A 318 -17.62 23.40 -9.95
N THR A 319 -18.35 24.36 -10.51
CA THR A 319 -19.19 25.33 -9.79
C THR A 319 -20.52 24.74 -9.30
N PHE A 320 -20.98 23.61 -9.85
CA PHE A 320 -22.24 22.98 -9.47
C PHE A 320 -22.04 21.96 -8.34
N PRO A 321 -22.57 22.19 -7.11
CA PRO A 321 -22.39 21.27 -5.97
C PRO A 321 -22.89 19.85 -6.25
N ALA A 322 -24.00 19.72 -7.00
CA ALA A 322 -24.56 18.43 -7.41
C ALA A 322 -23.57 17.60 -8.25
N LEU A 323 -22.75 18.25 -9.08
CA LEU A 323 -21.74 17.56 -9.86
C LEU A 323 -20.59 17.09 -8.99
N VAL A 324 -20.15 17.89 -8.00
CA VAL A 324 -19.13 17.47 -7.02
C VAL A 324 -19.57 16.21 -6.29
N ILE A 325 -20.82 16.17 -5.84
CA ILE A 325 -21.43 15.00 -5.22
C ILE A 325 -21.40 13.83 -6.19
N LEU A 326 -22.00 13.97 -7.38
CA LEU A 326 -22.10 12.89 -8.37
C LEU A 326 -20.71 12.34 -8.76
N PHE A 327 -19.78 13.23 -9.09
CA PHE A 327 -18.41 12.88 -9.47
C PHE A 327 -17.70 12.12 -8.36
N THR A 328 -17.86 12.56 -7.10
CA THR A 328 -17.24 11.90 -5.95
C THR A 328 -17.86 10.52 -5.71
N VAL A 329 -19.20 10.39 -5.77
CA VAL A 329 -19.89 9.10 -5.66
C VAL A 329 -19.35 8.14 -6.71
N VAL A 330 -19.34 8.53 -7.98
CA VAL A 330 -18.85 7.66 -9.07
C VAL A 330 -17.37 7.32 -8.86
N THR A 331 -16.54 8.28 -8.45
CA THR A 331 -15.12 8.07 -8.16
C THR A 331 -14.90 6.99 -7.10
N ILE A 332 -15.69 6.97 -6.01
CA ILE A 332 -15.59 5.97 -4.94
C ILE A 332 -15.78 4.55 -5.50
N PHE A 333 -16.82 4.34 -6.30
CA PHE A 333 -17.11 3.04 -6.91
C PHE A 333 -16.08 2.69 -8.01
N MET A 334 -15.69 3.65 -8.84
CA MET A 334 -14.72 3.42 -9.90
C MET A 334 -13.31 3.16 -9.35
N LYS A 335 -12.91 3.76 -8.21
CA LYS A 335 -11.63 3.46 -7.55
C LYS A 335 -11.56 2.00 -7.10
N SER A 336 -12.65 1.46 -6.56
CA SER A 336 -12.74 0.02 -6.25
C SER A 336 -12.45 -0.83 -7.47
N ILE A 337 -13.14 -0.56 -8.58
CA ILE A 337 -13.01 -1.32 -9.82
C ILE A 337 -11.61 -1.14 -10.42
N ALA A 338 -11.10 0.08 -10.50
CA ALA A 338 -9.78 0.39 -11.03
C ALA A 338 -8.67 -0.36 -10.29
N THR A 339 -8.75 -0.44 -8.96
CA THR A 339 -7.79 -1.23 -8.17
C THR A 339 -7.87 -2.71 -8.45
N LEU A 340 -9.08 -3.27 -8.50
CA LEU A 340 -9.27 -4.69 -8.77
C LEU A 340 -8.85 -5.06 -10.20
N VAL A 341 -9.10 -4.19 -11.17
CA VAL A 341 -8.65 -4.32 -12.56
C VAL A 341 -7.14 -4.27 -12.65
N THR A 342 -6.48 -3.31 -11.97
CA THR A 342 -5.02 -3.19 -11.92
C THR A 342 -4.37 -4.50 -11.44
N LEU A 343 -4.88 -5.05 -10.34
CA LEU A 343 -4.37 -6.29 -9.75
C LEU A 343 -4.72 -7.52 -10.61
N GLY A 344 -5.92 -7.57 -11.19
CA GLY A 344 -6.37 -8.66 -12.07
C GLY A 344 -5.60 -8.72 -13.39
N ALA A 345 -5.19 -7.57 -13.92
CA ALA A 345 -4.42 -7.43 -15.14
C ALA A 345 -2.97 -7.91 -15.02
N GLY A 346 -2.46 -8.05 -13.78
CA GLY A 346 -1.09 -8.47 -13.48
C GLY A 346 -0.19 -7.37 -12.92
N GLY A 347 -0.74 -6.20 -12.56
CA GLY A 347 -0.03 -5.18 -11.82
C GLY A 347 0.27 -5.61 -10.38
N ASN A 348 1.27 -5.00 -9.75
CA ASN A 348 1.61 -5.22 -8.35
C ASN A 348 1.18 -4.05 -7.46
N GLY A 349 0.56 -4.36 -6.32
CA GLY A 349 0.10 -3.40 -5.34
C GLY A 349 -0.78 -4.03 -4.27
N GLY A 350 -1.46 -3.16 -3.52
CA GLY A 350 -2.41 -3.50 -2.46
C GLY A 350 -3.73 -2.76 -2.56
N THR A 351 -4.73 -3.26 -1.83
CA THR A 351 -6.05 -2.64 -1.71
C THR A 351 -6.16 -1.68 -0.52
N PHE A 352 -5.10 -1.52 0.27
CA PHE A 352 -5.11 -0.70 1.49
C PHE A 352 -5.15 0.81 1.22
N ALA A 353 -4.24 1.38 0.41
CA ALA A 353 -4.35 2.81 0.03
C ALA A 353 -5.71 3.14 -0.61
N PRO A 354 -6.20 2.35 -1.60
CA PRO A 354 -7.50 2.63 -2.20
C PRO A 354 -8.64 2.57 -1.17
N SER A 355 -8.60 1.65 -0.19
CA SER A 355 -9.64 1.61 0.85
C SER A 355 -9.62 2.83 1.76
N LEU A 356 -8.43 3.34 2.11
CA LEU A 356 -8.30 4.60 2.87
C LEU A 356 -8.87 5.78 2.09
N ILE A 357 -8.59 5.86 0.79
CA ILE A 357 -9.06 6.95 -0.07
C ILE A 357 -10.57 6.87 -0.25
N MET A 358 -11.12 5.69 -0.51
CA MET A 358 -12.57 5.51 -0.59
C MET A 358 -13.26 5.89 0.72
N GLY A 359 -12.70 5.50 1.87
CA GLY A 359 -13.18 5.94 3.19
C GLY A 359 -13.14 7.46 3.38
N GLY A 360 -12.03 8.10 2.98
CA GLY A 360 -11.89 9.55 3.01
C GLY A 360 -12.89 10.28 2.11
N LEU A 361 -13.13 9.77 0.90
CA LEU A 361 -14.12 10.31 -0.03
C LEU A 361 -15.56 10.13 0.47
N ILE A 362 -15.88 8.99 1.10
CA ILE A 362 -17.18 8.77 1.76
C ILE A 362 -17.36 9.75 2.93
N GLY A 363 -16.31 9.98 3.73
CA GLY A 363 -16.32 10.98 4.80
C GLY A 363 -16.55 12.40 4.26
N PHE A 364 -15.79 12.78 3.23
CA PHE A 364 -15.91 14.08 2.57
C PHE A 364 -17.32 14.30 2.02
N ILE A 365 -17.86 13.35 1.23
CA ILE A 365 -19.17 13.53 0.62
C ILE A 365 -20.29 13.58 1.66
N PHE A 366 -20.16 12.80 2.74
CA PHE A 366 -21.10 12.85 3.85
C PHE A 366 -21.08 14.22 4.52
N ALA A 367 -19.91 14.74 4.87
CA ALA A 367 -19.77 16.07 5.48
C ALA A 367 -20.26 17.18 4.53
N TYR A 368 -19.87 17.13 3.26
CA TYR A 368 -20.25 18.10 2.24
C TYR A 368 -21.78 18.16 2.04
N VAL A 369 -22.45 17.00 1.95
CA VAL A 369 -23.91 16.94 1.79
C VAL A 369 -24.62 17.46 3.03
N VAL A 370 -24.20 17.06 4.24
CA VAL A 370 -24.81 17.56 5.49
C VAL A 370 -24.68 19.08 5.59
N ASN A 371 -23.51 19.64 5.25
CA ASN A 371 -23.31 21.09 5.26
C ASN A 371 -24.21 21.82 4.26
N LEU A 372 -24.44 21.25 3.07
CA LEU A 372 -25.35 21.83 2.08
C LEU A 372 -26.81 21.84 2.55
N THR A 373 -27.23 20.88 3.38
CA THR A 373 -28.60 20.87 3.94
C THR A 373 -28.83 21.97 4.99
N GLY A 374 -27.76 22.56 5.54
CA GLY A 374 -27.84 23.52 6.64
C GLY A 374 -28.21 22.91 7.99
N ILE A 375 -28.39 21.59 8.09
CA ILE A 375 -28.78 20.89 9.32
C ILE A 375 -27.65 20.92 10.36
N ALA A 376 -26.40 20.86 9.91
CA ALA A 376 -25.23 20.98 10.76
C ALA A 376 -24.04 21.53 9.97
N GLN A 377 -23.02 22.00 10.70
CA GLN A 377 -21.70 22.32 10.14
C GLN A 377 -20.69 21.29 10.62
N LEU A 378 -20.32 20.40 9.71
CA LEU A 378 -19.27 19.40 9.86
C LEU A 378 -17.97 19.91 9.21
N ASN A 379 -16.84 19.46 9.74
CA ASN A 379 -15.54 19.76 9.14
C ASN A 379 -15.44 19.03 7.79
N VAL A 380 -15.20 19.79 6.72
CA VAL A 380 -15.04 19.30 5.35
C VAL A 380 -13.58 19.35 4.96
#